data_AF-A0A6V6YNB4-F1
#
_entry.id   AF-A0A6V6YNB4-F1
#
_cell.length_a   1.000
_cell.length_b   1.000
_cell.length_c   1.000
_cell.angle_alpha   90.00
_cell.angle_beta   90.00
_cell.angle_gamma   90.00
#
_symmetry.space_group_name_H-M   'P 1'
#
loop_
_entity.id
_entity.type
_entity.pdbx_description
1 polymer ?
#
loop_
_entity_poly.entity_id
_entity_poly.type
_entity_poly.pdbx_seq_one_letter_code
_entity_poly.pdbx_strand_id
1 'polypeptide(L)'
;MIKTTYEITIIDNDVTLLLHNKKNGGLYTYHKEQNRISFNDANGNKIYNYPQTISVNYKEFELIKKGEIINFKDEKIMAYLSTKEVQELAEKTFYEEGQTRIYDFSNQMFTIQFSGE
;
A
#
# COMPACT_ATOMS: atom_id res chain seq x y z
N MET A 1 4.68 17.18 -3.88
CA MET A 1 4.48 17.50 -2.45
C MET A 1 5.12 16.42 -1.59
N ILE A 2 5.88 16.81 -0.57
CA ILE A 2 6.29 15.91 0.53
C ILE A 2 5.80 16.53 1.82
N LYS A 3 5.04 15.79 2.63
CA LYS A 3 4.50 16.27 3.90
C LYS A 3 4.43 15.13 4.91
N THR A 4 4.63 15.43 6.18
CA THR A 4 4.35 14.49 7.27
C THR A 4 3.27 15.09 8.16
N THR A 5 2.22 14.32 8.44
CA THR A 5 1.18 14.69 9.40
C THR A 5 0.52 13.44 9.96
N TYR A 6 0.01 13.49 11.20
CA TYR A 6 -0.68 12.35 11.84
C TYR A 6 0.08 11.01 11.74
N GLU A 7 1.41 11.05 11.91
CA GLU A 7 2.34 9.92 11.74
C GLU A 7 2.42 9.35 10.31
N ILE A 8 1.84 10.02 9.32
CA ILE A 8 1.84 9.59 7.92
C ILE A 8 2.73 10.51 7.11
N THR A 9 3.71 9.92 6.44
CA THR A 9 4.50 10.61 5.41
C THR A 9 3.83 10.42 4.06
N ILE A 10 3.61 11.54 3.39
CA ILE A 10 2.93 11.65 2.11
C ILE A 10 3.96 12.15 1.11
N ILE A 11 4.15 11.41 0.03
CA ILE A 11 4.86 11.87 -1.16
C ILE A 11 3.85 11.79 -2.30
N ASP A 12 3.44 12.93 -2.80
CA ASP A 12 2.44 13.02 -3.88
C ASP A 12 2.99 13.86 -5.02
N ASN A 13 3.10 13.26 -6.20
CA ASN A 13 3.49 13.92 -7.45
C ASN A 13 2.61 13.42 -8.59
N ASP A 14 2.83 13.91 -9.81
CA ASP A 14 1.97 13.60 -10.96
C ASP A 14 1.93 12.10 -11.31
N VAL A 15 2.97 11.36 -10.95
CA VAL A 15 3.14 9.93 -11.30
C VAL A 15 2.78 9.00 -10.14
N THR A 16 3.11 9.41 -8.91
CA THR A 16 3.08 8.52 -7.74
C THR A 16 2.51 9.22 -6.52
N LEU A 17 1.61 8.50 -5.84
CA LEU A 17 1.26 8.75 -4.45
C LEU A 17 1.90 7.65 -3.58
N LEU A 18 2.65 8.05 -2.55
CA LEU A 18 3.17 7.17 -1.52
C LEU A 18 2.71 7.67 -0.16
N LEU A 19 2.14 6.77 0.63
CA LEU A 19 1.70 6.99 2.01
C LEU A 19 2.42 5.99 2.91
N HIS A 20 3.21 6.49 3.86
CA HIS A 20 3.91 5.66 4.84
C HIS A 20 3.41 6.01 6.24
N ASN A 21 2.71 5.08 6.89
CA ASN A 21 2.28 5.21 8.27
C ASN A 21 3.41 4.77 9.21
N LYS A 22 4.06 5.75 9.86
CA LYS A 22 5.14 5.50 10.81
C LYS A 22 4.68 4.76 12.07
N LYS A 23 3.38 4.82 12.39
CA LYS A 23 2.82 4.22 13.60
C LYS A 23 2.89 2.69 13.56
N ASN A 24 2.47 2.09 12.45
CA ASN A 24 2.41 0.63 12.27
C ASN A 24 3.32 0.10 11.15
N GLY A 25 4.05 0.96 10.44
CA GLY A 25 4.92 0.59 9.32
C GLY A 25 4.20 0.32 8.00
N GLY A 26 2.89 0.57 7.92
CA GLY A 26 2.10 0.38 6.70
C GLY A 26 2.57 1.29 5.57
N LEU A 27 2.72 0.74 4.36
CA LEU A 27 3.19 1.47 3.19
C LEU A 27 2.26 1.24 2.00
N TYR A 28 1.64 2.29 1.50
CA TYR A 28 0.81 2.26 0.31
C TYR A 28 1.48 3.08 -0.80
N THR A 29 1.63 2.51 -1.99
CA THR A 29 2.16 3.19 -3.17
C THR A 29 1.18 3.00 -4.32
N TYR A 30 0.85 4.09 -4.99
CA TYR A 30 -0.04 4.12 -6.15
C TYR A 30 0.65 4.85 -7.31
N HIS A 31 0.95 4.11 -8.37
CA HIS A 31 1.40 4.65 -9.66
C HIS A 31 0.16 4.99 -10.50
N LYS A 32 -0.11 6.28 -10.64
CA LYS A 32 -1.37 6.83 -11.15
C LYS A 32 -1.61 6.45 -12.61
N GLU A 33 -0.59 6.61 -13.46
CA GLU A 33 -0.71 6.35 -14.91
C GLU A 33 -0.94 4.87 -15.24
N GLN A 34 -0.32 3.98 -14.48
CA GLN A 34 -0.38 2.53 -14.73
C GLN A 34 -1.49 1.85 -13.94
N ASN A 35 -2.20 2.60 -13.10
CA ASN A 35 -3.14 2.09 -12.11
C ASN A 35 -2.55 0.94 -11.27
N ARG A 36 -1.27 1.08 -10.86
CA ARG A 36 -0.55 0.05 -10.09
C ARG A 36 -0.47 0.42 -8.63
N ILE A 37 -0.93 -0.48 -7.77
CA ILE A 37 -0.94 -0.35 -6.31
C ILE A 37 -0.06 -1.44 -5.73
N SER A 38 0.83 -1.05 -4.82
CA SER A 38 1.48 -1.96 -3.88
C SER A 38 1.21 -1.50 -2.46
N PHE A 39 0.82 -2.43 -1.61
CA PHE A 39 0.52 -2.19 -0.21
C PHE A 39 1.30 -3.18 0.68
N ASN A 40 2.05 -2.65 1.64
CA ASN A 40 2.62 -3.43 2.73
C ASN A 40 1.83 -3.15 4.00
N ASP A 41 1.29 -4.19 4.63
CA ASP A 41 0.59 -4.06 5.89
C ASP A 41 1.55 -4.06 7.10
N ALA A 42 1.00 -3.83 8.29
CA ALA A 42 1.77 -3.80 9.54
C ALA A 42 2.41 -5.15 9.91
N ASN A 43 1.94 -6.26 9.33
CA ASN A 43 2.47 -7.60 9.59
C ASN A 43 3.60 -7.96 8.59
N GLY A 44 3.90 -7.08 7.63
CA GLY A 44 4.91 -7.29 6.60
C GLY A 44 4.41 -8.09 5.40
N ASN A 45 3.10 -8.29 5.26
CA ASN A 45 2.52 -8.85 4.04
C ASN A 45 2.64 -7.84 2.91
N LYS A 46 2.89 -8.31 1.69
CA LYS A 46 2.97 -7.44 0.51
C LYS A 46 1.90 -7.79 -0.50
N ILE A 47 1.03 -6.85 -0.80
CA ILE A 47 -0.10 -7.03 -1.71
C ILE A 47 0.09 -6.13 -2.93
N TYR A 48 -0.12 -6.68 -4.11
CA TYR A 48 -0.01 -5.98 -5.39
C TYR A 48 -1.31 -6.13 -6.18
N ASN A 49 -1.65 -5.13 -7.00
CA ASN A 49 -2.73 -5.26 -7.99
C ASN A 49 -2.24 -5.53 -9.42
N TYR A 50 -0.97 -5.88 -9.56
CA TYR A 50 -0.31 -6.13 -10.84
C TYR A 50 0.64 -7.34 -10.73
N PRO A 51 0.98 -7.99 -11.84
CA PRO A 51 1.94 -9.08 -11.84
C PRO A 51 3.30 -8.62 -11.31
N GLN A 52 3.96 -9.46 -10.51
CA GLN A 52 5.23 -9.10 -9.89
C GLN A 52 6.17 -10.30 -9.82
N THR A 53 7.44 -10.08 -10.13
CA THR A 53 8.53 -11.05 -9.91
C THR A 53 9.42 -10.51 -8.80
N ILE A 54 9.65 -11.34 -7.77
CA ILE A 54 10.34 -10.93 -6.55
C ILE A 54 11.41 -11.96 -6.24
N SER A 55 12.62 -11.50 -5.93
CA SER A 55 13.69 -12.34 -5.41
C SER A 55 13.75 -12.24 -3.89
N VAL A 56 13.63 -13.38 -3.20
CA VAL A 56 13.79 -13.49 -1.74
C VAL A 56 14.83 -14.56 -1.45
N ASN A 57 15.91 -14.21 -0.76
CA ASN A 57 17.03 -15.10 -0.45
C ASN A 57 17.58 -15.82 -1.70
N TYR A 58 17.77 -15.07 -2.80
CA TYR A 58 18.24 -15.58 -4.10
C TYR A 58 17.31 -16.57 -4.79
N LYS A 59 16.07 -16.73 -4.30
CA LYS A 59 15.02 -17.49 -4.96
C LYS A 59 14.00 -16.55 -5.57
N GLU A 60 13.72 -16.76 -6.85
CA GLU A 60 12.70 -16.01 -7.57
C GLU A 60 11.32 -16.59 -7.32
N PHE A 61 10.35 -15.70 -7.15
CA PHE A 61 8.94 -16.01 -7.04
C PHE A 61 8.16 -15.09 -7.97
N GLU A 62 7.16 -15.66 -8.64
CA GLU A 62 6.34 -14.94 -9.61
C GLU A 62 4.89 -14.95 -9.14
N LEU A 63 4.27 -13.77 -9.16
CA LEU A 63 2.83 -13.56 -9.03
C LEU A 63 2.33 -13.11 -10.39
N ILE A 64 1.78 -14.01 -11.19
CA ILE A 64 1.37 -13.73 -12.56
C ILE A 64 -0.14 -13.62 -12.66
N LYS A 65 -0.88 -14.40 -11.87
CA LYS A 65 -2.34 -14.46 -11.92
C LYS A 65 -2.95 -13.83 -10.69
N LYS A 66 -4.04 -13.09 -10.91
CA LYS A 66 -4.86 -12.56 -9.82
C LYS A 66 -5.41 -13.71 -8.98
N GLY A 67 -5.36 -13.57 -7.67
CA GLY A 67 -5.68 -14.58 -6.67
C GLY A 67 -4.48 -15.45 -6.25
N GLU A 68 -3.31 -15.31 -6.89
CA GLU A 68 -2.10 -16.02 -6.44
C GLU A 68 -1.57 -15.45 -5.13
N ILE A 69 -1.16 -16.38 -4.26
CA ILE A 69 -0.59 -16.09 -2.95
C ILE A 69 0.66 -16.95 -2.78
N ILE A 70 1.77 -16.31 -2.42
CA ILE A 70 3.00 -16.97 -1.99
C ILE A 70 3.07 -16.84 -0.47
N ASN A 71 3.20 -17.98 0.20
CA ASN A 71 3.39 -18.04 1.63
C ASN A 71 4.88 -18.22 1.94
N PHE A 72 5.42 -17.35 2.77
CA PHE A 72 6.79 -17.46 3.28
C PHE A 72 6.81 -18.23 4.60
N LYS A 73 7.98 -18.75 4.97
CA LYS A 73 8.14 -19.57 6.20
C LYS A 73 7.90 -18.79 7.49
N ASP A 74 7.96 -17.46 7.43
CA ASP A 74 7.75 -16.53 8.54
C ASP A 74 6.30 -16.02 8.61
N GLU A 75 5.35 -16.78 8.06
CA GLU A 75 3.90 -16.49 8.04
C GLU A 75 3.52 -15.22 7.26
N LYS A 76 4.47 -14.55 6.63
CA LYS A 76 4.22 -13.45 5.71
C LYS A 76 3.72 -13.98 4.38
N ILE A 77 2.88 -13.20 3.74
CA ILE A 77 2.39 -13.50 2.39
C ILE A 77 2.78 -12.43 1.39
N MET A 78 2.86 -12.86 0.14
CA MET A 78 2.75 -11.95 -1.00
C MET A 78 1.56 -12.36 -1.85
N ALA A 79 0.73 -11.40 -2.25
CA ALA A 79 -0.50 -11.69 -2.98
C ALA A 79 -0.69 -10.75 -4.16
N TYR A 80 -1.21 -11.29 -5.27
CA TYR A 80 -1.71 -10.50 -6.38
C TYR A 80 -3.24 -10.49 -6.33
N LEU A 81 -3.84 -9.37 -5.95
CA LEU A 81 -5.29 -9.20 -5.83
C LEU A 81 -5.83 -8.19 -6.85
N SER A 82 -7.15 -8.01 -6.91
CA SER A 82 -7.75 -6.90 -7.65
C SER A 82 -7.48 -5.55 -6.97
N THR A 83 -7.52 -4.46 -7.73
CA THR A 83 -7.43 -3.08 -7.21
C THR A 83 -8.37 -2.86 -6.01
N LYS A 84 -9.63 -3.30 -6.15
CA LYS A 84 -10.64 -3.18 -5.10
C LYS A 84 -10.23 -3.90 -3.82
N GLU A 85 -9.76 -5.14 -3.92
CA GLU A 85 -9.32 -5.91 -2.75
C GLU A 85 -8.10 -5.27 -2.08
N VAL A 86 -7.13 -4.75 -2.83
CA VAL A 86 -5.98 -4.04 -2.26
C VAL A 86 -6.42 -2.77 -1.52
N GLN A 87 -7.34 -2.00 -2.11
CA GLN A 87 -7.89 -0.80 -1.48
C GLN A 87 -8.68 -1.12 -0.23
N GLU A 88 -9.53 -2.16 -0.24
CA GLU A 88 -10.28 -2.60 0.94
C GLU A 88 -9.36 -3.09 2.07
N LEU A 89 -8.26 -3.77 1.73
CA LEU A 89 -7.25 -4.16 2.71
C LEU A 89 -6.54 -2.94 3.31
N ALA A 90 -6.11 -1.99 2.47
CA ALA A 90 -5.49 -0.75 2.94
C ALA A 90 -6.47 0.05 3.83
N GLU A 91 -7.72 0.16 3.43
CA GLU A 91 -8.78 0.84 4.20
C GLU A 91 -8.92 0.25 5.62
N LYS A 92 -8.88 -1.08 5.73
CA LYS A 92 -9.06 -1.80 7.00
C LYS A 92 -7.81 -1.80 7.89
N THR A 93 -6.61 -1.77 7.31
CA THR A 93 -5.38 -2.12 8.03
C THR A 93 -4.29 -1.06 8.01
N PHE A 94 -4.38 -0.05 7.13
CA PHE A 94 -3.37 1.00 7.05
C PHE A 94 -3.36 1.88 8.31
N TYR A 95 -4.53 2.19 8.86
CA TYR A 95 -4.66 3.03 10.07
C TYR A 95 -4.82 2.16 11.32
N GLU A 96 -4.18 2.56 12.41
CA GLU A 96 -4.49 1.98 13.72
C GLU A 96 -5.81 2.53 14.27
N GLU A 97 -6.37 1.83 15.26
CA GLU A 97 -7.55 2.30 16.00
C GLU A 97 -7.32 3.71 16.57
N GLY A 98 -8.31 4.59 16.34
CA GLY A 98 -8.26 6.00 16.77
C GLY A 98 -7.33 6.91 15.96
N GLN A 99 -6.58 6.41 14.97
CA GLN A 99 -5.72 7.26 14.14
C GLN A 99 -6.56 8.09 13.16
N THR A 100 -6.18 9.37 12.98
CA THR A 100 -6.81 10.24 11.99
C THR A 100 -6.61 9.70 10.58
N ARG A 101 -7.72 9.48 9.88
CA ARG A 101 -7.73 8.98 8.50
C ARG A 101 -7.62 10.15 7.54
N ILE A 102 -6.51 10.22 6.81
CA ILE A 102 -6.18 11.37 5.93
C ILE A 102 -6.41 11.09 4.45
N TYR A 103 -6.62 9.82 4.11
CA TYR A 103 -6.77 9.32 2.75
C TYR A 103 -7.81 8.20 2.73
N ASP A 104 -8.74 8.30 1.79
CA ASP A 104 -9.72 7.29 1.45
C ASP A 104 -9.14 6.43 0.31
N PHE A 105 -8.82 5.17 0.61
CA PHE A 105 -8.18 4.28 -0.36
C PHE A 105 -9.14 3.85 -1.47
N SER A 106 -10.43 3.77 -1.16
CA SER A 106 -11.46 3.32 -2.10
C SER A 106 -11.73 4.38 -3.17
N ASN A 107 -11.81 5.65 -2.75
CA ASN A 107 -12.04 6.78 -3.64
C ASN A 107 -10.74 7.46 -4.12
N GLN A 108 -9.59 7.00 -3.62
CA GLN A 108 -8.25 7.50 -3.95
C GLN A 108 -8.07 9.01 -3.73
N MET A 109 -8.66 9.55 -2.66
CA MET A 109 -8.65 10.99 -2.38
C MET A 109 -8.26 11.30 -0.94
N PHE A 110 -7.64 12.46 -0.73
CA PHE A 110 -7.40 12.96 0.62
C PHE A 110 -8.70 13.39 1.28
N THR A 111 -8.90 12.98 2.52
CA THR A 111 -10.09 13.31 3.34
C THR A 111 -9.91 14.60 4.12
N ILE A 112 -8.68 15.12 4.19
CA ILE A 112 -8.33 16.37 4.83
C ILE A 112 -7.72 17.33 3.81
N GLN A 113 -8.00 18.62 3.97
CA GLN A 113 -7.33 19.65 3.20
C GLN A 113 -5.99 19.97 3.85
N PHE A 114 -4.93 19.95 3.06
CA PHE A 114 -3.65 20.49 3.47
C PHE A 114 -3.65 21.98 3.11
N SER A 115 -3.66 22.87 4.11
CA SER A 115 -3.26 24.25 3.90
C SER A 115 -1.80 24.24 3.40
N GLY A 116 -1.58 24.87 2.25
CA GLY A 116 -0.24 25.12 1.73
C GLY A 116 0.39 26.25 2.54
N GLU A 117 1.62 26.01 3.01
CA GLU A 117 2.57 27.06 3.37
C GLU A 117 3.62 27.13 2.26
#